data_AF-A0A1W1ECT5-F1
#
_entry.id   AF-A0A1W1ECT5-F1
#
_cell.length_a   1.000
_cell.length_b   1.000
_cell.length_c   1.000
_cell.angle_alpha   90.00
_cell.angle_beta   90.00
_cell.angle_gamma   90.00
#
_symmetry.space_group_name_H-M   'P 1'
#
loop_
_entity.id
_entity.type
_entity.pdbx_description
1 polymer ?
#
loop_
_entity_poly.entity_id
_entity_poly.type
_entity_poly.pdbx_seq_one_letter_code
_entity_poly.pdbx_strand_id
1 'polypeptide(L)'
;MLTTIKHKLISLLQLILVLIYIVFEELIWESIARPIYEFIHGLKILNKIETLLLKVNSYVILLVFVLLLLMVETLGVYAGVLFVSGNMWHGITLYLMKVPIAAFTFWIFRITEKKLMKFGWFKWMYNLLMRGIEWIKSSDIYIYTVKRMEVLKASIKEKFKGLKIKYFANRNSFILKIKSLYLSIKKSIKKKL
;
A
#
# COMPACT_ATOMS: atom_id res chain seq x y z
N MET A 1 -15.16 14.00 -34.90
CA MET A 1 -15.73 14.45 -33.61
C MET A 1 -15.67 13.39 -32.52
N LEU A 2 -16.16 12.16 -32.76
CA LEU A 2 -16.10 11.07 -31.77
C LEU A 2 -14.67 10.73 -31.32
N THR A 3 -13.71 10.76 -32.25
CA THR A 3 -12.28 10.51 -31.99
C THR A 3 -11.65 11.55 -31.08
N THR A 4 -11.90 12.84 -31.33
CA THR A 4 -11.40 13.95 -30.51
C THR A 4 -11.96 13.91 -29.08
N ILE A 5 -13.24 13.57 -28.92
CA ILE A 5 -13.89 13.42 -27.60
C ILE A 5 -13.32 12.19 -26.87
N LYS A 6 -13.13 11.06 -27.56
CA LYS A 6 -12.46 9.87 -27.01
C LYS A 6 -11.05 10.19 -26.50
N HIS A 7 -10.23 10.88 -27.30
CA HIS A 7 -8.88 11.26 -26.89
C HIS A 7 -8.87 12.19 -25.69
N LYS A 8 -9.82 13.13 -25.63
CA LYS A 8 -9.96 14.06 -24.50
C LYS A 8 -10.43 13.35 -23.22
N LEU A 9 -11.34 12.39 -23.34
CA LEU A 9 -11.86 11.59 -22.22
C LEU A 9 -10.79 10.62 -21.68
N ILE A 10 -10.07 9.93 -22.57
CA ILE A 10 -8.95 9.04 -22.22
C ILE A 10 -7.85 9.85 -21.54
N SER A 11 -7.52 11.04 -22.06
CA SER A 11 -6.56 11.94 -21.45
C SER A 11 -6.99 12.43 -20.07
N LEU A 12 -8.28 12.73 -19.87
CA LEU A 12 -8.82 13.16 -18.57
C LEU A 12 -8.83 12.03 -17.54
N LEU A 13 -9.21 10.83 -17.95
CA LEU A 13 -9.26 9.66 -17.08
C LEU A 13 -7.85 9.21 -16.68
N GLN A 14 -6.92 9.23 -17.65
CA GLN A 14 -5.49 9.04 -17.38
C GLN A 14 -4.94 10.10 -16.42
N LEU A 15 -5.38 11.35 -16.55
CA LEU A 15 -4.99 12.45 -15.67
C LEU A 15 -5.46 12.22 -14.23
N ILE A 16 -6.72 11.83 -14.03
CA ILE A 16 -7.29 11.51 -12.71
C ILE A 16 -6.60 10.31 -12.07
N LEU A 17 -6.31 9.26 -12.85
CA LEU A 17 -5.60 8.07 -12.37
C LEU A 17 -4.18 8.41 -11.92
N VAL A 18 -3.44 9.17 -12.73
CA VAL A 18 -2.10 9.64 -12.38
C VAL A 18 -2.15 10.52 -11.13
N LEU A 19 -3.21 11.33 -10.98
CA LEU A 19 -3.41 12.21 -9.84
C LEU A 19 -3.64 11.45 -8.53
N ILE A 20 -4.57 10.48 -8.54
CA ILE A 20 -4.82 9.60 -7.38
C ILE A 20 -3.54 8.86 -7.00
N TYR A 21 -2.82 8.34 -7.99
CA TYR A 21 -1.62 7.57 -7.75
C TYR A 21 -0.48 8.38 -7.14
N ILE A 22 -0.18 9.57 -7.65
CA ILE A 22 0.95 10.38 -7.14
C ILE A 22 0.70 10.79 -5.69
N VAL A 23 -0.55 11.06 -5.33
CA VAL A 23 -0.95 11.31 -3.94
C VAL A 23 -0.69 10.07 -3.07
N PHE A 24 -1.07 8.89 -3.55
CA PHE A 24 -0.77 7.64 -2.86
C PHE A 24 0.74 7.30 -2.84
N GLU A 25 1.53 7.69 -3.85
CA GLU A 25 2.97 7.46 -3.91
C GLU A 25 3.66 8.15 -2.74
N GLU A 26 3.48 9.45 -2.60
CA GLU A 26 4.09 10.23 -1.53
C GLU A 26 3.58 9.80 -0.13
N LEU A 27 2.29 9.46 0.01
CA LEU A 27 1.70 9.00 1.28
C LEU A 27 2.16 7.59 1.70
N ILE A 28 2.25 6.65 0.76
CA ILE A 28 2.61 5.25 1.04
C ILE A 28 4.14 5.09 1.08
N TRP A 29 4.89 5.93 0.36
CA TRP A 29 6.34 5.80 0.25
C TRP A 29 7.05 5.91 1.60
N GLU A 30 6.76 6.96 2.38
CA GLU A 30 7.36 7.16 3.70
C GLU A 30 6.93 6.10 4.72
N SER A 31 5.69 5.61 4.64
CA SER A 31 5.13 4.72 5.66
C SER A 31 5.41 3.23 5.42
N ILE A 32 5.43 2.78 4.17
CA ILE A 32 5.38 1.35 3.82
C ILE A 32 6.44 0.99 2.76
N ALA A 33 6.67 1.84 1.76
CA ALA A 33 7.51 1.46 0.64
C ALA A 33 9.00 1.41 0.97
N ARG A 34 9.53 2.31 1.80
CA ARG A 34 10.96 2.29 2.19
C ARG A 34 11.42 0.97 2.84
N PRO A 35 10.77 0.42 3.87
CA PRO A 35 11.18 -0.85 4.47
C PRO A 35 10.94 -2.05 3.54
N ILE A 36 9.90 -2.00 2.71
CA ILE A 36 9.63 -3.05 1.71
C ILE A 36 10.67 -2.99 0.57
N TYR A 37 11.04 -1.80 0.11
CA TYR A 37 12.08 -1.60 -0.89
C TYR A 37 13.40 -2.20 -0.41
N GLU A 38 13.85 -1.88 0.81
CA GLU A 38 15.07 -2.46 1.39
C GLU A 38 15.00 -3.99 1.52
N PHE A 39 13.85 -4.53 1.93
CA PHE A 39 13.64 -5.96 2.04
C PHE A 39 13.67 -6.67 0.68
N ILE A 40 13.10 -6.05 -0.35
CA ILE A 40 12.95 -6.64 -1.68
C ILE A 40 14.18 -6.38 -2.56
N HIS A 41 14.98 -5.32 -2.32
CA HIS A 41 16.25 -5.09 -3.02
C HIS A 41 17.28 -6.22 -2.74
N GLY A 42 17.07 -7.03 -1.70
CA GLY A 42 17.80 -8.27 -1.45
C GLY A 42 17.43 -9.44 -2.39
N LEU A 43 16.33 -9.35 -3.14
CA LEU A 43 15.85 -10.42 -4.03
C LEU A 43 16.42 -10.24 -5.45
N LYS A 44 17.34 -11.13 -5.85
CA LYS A 44 17.98 -11.17 -7.19
C LYS A 44 17.00 -11.15 -8.37
N ILE A 45 15.74 -11.55 -8.15
CA ILE A 45 14.69 -11.55 -9.19
C ILE A 45 14.31 -10.12 -9.60
N LEU A 46 14.29 -9.17 -8.67
CA LEU A 46 13.92 -7.78 -8.97
C LEU A 46 15.00 -7.05 -9.76
N ASN A 47 16.28 -7.35 -9.52
CA ASN A 47 17.38 -6.76 -10.29
C ASN A 47 17.27 -7.11 -11.79
N LYS A 48 16.81 -8.32 -12.13
CA LYS A 48 16.55 -8.69 -13.53
C LYS A 48 15.40 -7.87 -14.14
N ILE A 49 14.31 -7.69 -13.39
CA ILE A 49 13.16 -6.89 -13.84
C ILE A 49 13.55 -5.42 -13.99
N GLU A 50 14.34 -4.88 -13.06
CA GLU A 50 14.88 -3.52 -13.11
C GLU A 50 15.70 -3.28 -14.38
N THR A 51 16.66 -4.17 -14.68
CA THR A 51 17.47 -4.04 -15.89
C THR A 51 16.64 -4.17 -17.18
N LEU A 52 15.58 -4.98 -17.19
CA LEU A 52 14.62 -5.05 -18.30
C LEU A 52 13.86 -3.73 -18.45
N LEU A 53 13.28 -3.21 -17.36
CA LEU A 53 12.55 -1.93 -17.37
C LEU A 53 13.44 -0.75 -17.80
N LEU A 54 14.73 -0.78 -17.43
CA LEU A 54 15.70 0.23 -17.85
C LEU A 54 16.05 0.14 -19.35
N LYS A 55 15.84 -0.99 -20.01
CA LYS A 55 16.02 -1.14 -21.47
C LYS A 55 14.76 -0.80 -22.28
N VAL A 56 13.59 -0.85 -21.66
CA VAL A 56 12.29 -0.63 -22.33
C VAL A 56 12.05 0.87 -22.62
N ASN A 57 11.33 1.16 -23.71
CA ASN A 57 10.95 2.51 -24.13
C ASN A 57 10.01 3.19 -23.09
N SER A 58 10.19 4.50 -22.88
CA SER A 58 9.34 5.35 -22.03
C SER A 58 7.83 5.19 -22.29
N TYR A 59 7.40 5.04 -23.55
CA TYR A 59 5.97 4.85 -23.88
C TYR A 59 5.41 3.52 -23.36
N VAL A 60 6.19 2.45 -23.47
CA VAL A 60 5.79 1.12 -22.98
C VAL A 60 5.72 1.13 -21.45
N ILE A 61 6.68 1.79 -20.80
CA ILE A 61 6.66 1.97 -19.33
C ILE A 61 5.41 2.72 -18.90
N LEU A 62 5.07 3.83 -19.56
CA LEU A 62 3.85 4.58 -19.29
C LEU A 62 2.61 3.69 -19.43
N LEU A 63 2.55 2.87 -20.49
CA LEU A 63 1.43 1.96 -20.72
C LEU A 63 1.33 0.89 -19.62
N VAL A 64 2.44 0.22 -19.28
CA VAL A 64 2.49 -0.77 -18.19
C VAL A 64 2.07 -0.14 -16.86
N PHE A 65 2.57 1.06 -16.59
CA PHE A 65 2.25 1.81 -15.39
C PHE A 65 0.75 2.13 -15.30
N VAL A 66 0.16 2.66 -16.38
CA VAL A 66 -1.28 2.96 -16.44
C VAL A 66 -2.12 1.68 -16.31
N LEU A 67 -1.71 0.57 -16.91
CA LEU A 67 -2.41 -0.72 -16.79
C LEU A 67 -2.40 -1.24 -15.35
N LEU A 68 -1.25 -1.21 -14.69
CA LEU A 68 -1.13 -1.63 -13.29
C LEU A 68 -1.97 -0.77 -12.36
N LEU A 69 -1.98 0.55 -12.61
CA LEU A 69 -2.77 1.51 -11.84
C LEU A 69 -4.28 1.27 -12.05
N LEU A 70 -4.72 1.08 -13.30
CA LEU A 70 -6.09 0.68 -13.61
C LEU A 70 -6.49 -0.62 -12.91
N MET A 71 -5.60 -1.60 -12.87
CA MET A 71 -5.84 -2.87 -12.18
C MET A 71 -6.04 -2.67 -10.67
N VAL A 72 -5.19 -1.87 -10.02
CA VAL A 72 -5.34 -1.57 -8.58
C VAL A 72 -6.63 -0.80 -8.30
N GLU A 73 -6.97 0.17 -9.14
CA GLU A 73 -8.17 0.98 -8.97
C GLU A 73 -9.45 0.17 -9.19
N THR A 74 -9.49 -0.64 -10.24
CA THR A 74 -10.63 -1.54 -10.51
C THR A 74 -10.84 -2.54 -9.38
N LEU A 75 -9.77 -3.12 -8.82
CA LEU A 75 -9.86 -3.94 -7.61
C LEU A 75 -10.40 -3.14 -6.41
N GLY A 76 -9.96 -1.88 -6.25
CA GLY A 76 -10.46 -1.00 -5.21
C GLY A 76 -11.96 -0.71 -5.32
N VAL A 77 -12.41 -0.33 -6.52
CA VAL A 77 -13.83 -0.07 -6.82
C VAL A 77 -14.66 -1.34 -6.62
N TYR A 78 -14.19 -2.48 -7.12
CA TYR A 78 -14.90 -3.75 -6.99
C TYR A 78 -15.01 -4.19 -5.52
N ALA A 79 -13.96 -4.01 -4.72
CA ALA A 79 -14.03 -4.21 -3.28
C ALA A 79 -15.08 -3.29 -2.62
N GLY A 80 -15.16 -2.03 -3.05
CA GLY A 80 -16.20 -1.09 -2.62
C GLY A 80 -17.61 -1.60 -2.92
N VAL A 81 -17.85 -2.10 -4.13
CA VAL A 81 -19.14 -2.70 -4.52
C VAL A 81 -19.46 -3.93 -3.67
N LEU A 82 -18.46 -4.78 -3.37
CA LEU A 82 -18.62 -5.93 -2.49
C LEU A 82 -18.99 -5.54 -1.04
N PHE A 83 -18.46 -4.42 -0.54
CA PHE A 83 -18.86 -3.90 0.76
C PHE A 83 -20.31 -3.42 0.79
N VAL A 84 -20.72 -2.65 -0.23
CA VAL A 84 -22.10 -2.13 -0.32
C VAL A 84 -23.12 -3.25 -0.52
N SER A 85 -22.74 -4.32 -1.23
CA SER A 85 -23.58 -5.50 -1.44
C SER A 85 -23.63 -6.45 -0.23
N GLY A 86 -22.99 -6.11 0.88
CA GLY A 86 -23.03 -6.88 2.12
C GLY A 86 -22.05 -8.07 2.16
N ASN A 87 -21.25 -8.29 1.11
CA ASN A 87 -20.28 -9.36 1.05
C ASN A 87 -18.92 -8.94 1.63
N MET A 88 -18.91 -8.67 2.93
CA MET A 88 -17.78 -8.08 3.65
C MET A 88 -16.48 -8.90 3.54
N TRP A 89 -16.57 -10.22 3.65
CA TRP A 89 -15.39 -11.10 3.61
C TRP A 89 -14.67 -11.05 2.27
N HIS A 90 -15.42 -11.15 1.16
CA HIS A 90 -14.83 -11.06 -0.18
C HIS A 90 -14.29 -9.66 -0.45
N GLY A 91 -14.98 -8.62 0.02
CA GLY A 91 -14.49 -7.24 -0.04
C GLY A 91 -13.15 -7.05 0.68
N ILE A 92 -13.02 -7.57 1.91
CA ILE A 92 -11.76 -7.50 2.69
C ILE A 92 -10.63 -8.23 1.96
N THR A 93 -10.87 -9.47 1.52
CA THR A 93 -9.84 -10.27 0.83
C THR A 93 -9.34 -9.56 -0.42
N LEU A 94 -10.25 -9.04 -1.24
CA LEU A 94 -9.92 -8.37 -2.49
C LEU A 94 -9.21 -7.02 -2.23
N TYR A 95 -9.64 -6.29 -1.20
CA TYR A 95 -8.98 -5.07 -0.76
C TYR A 95 -7.56 -5.32 -0.22
N LEU A 96 -7.31 -6.44 0.46
CA LEU A 96 -5.97 -6.83 0.91
C LEU A 96 -5.09 -7.27 -0.26
N MET A 97 -5.64 -8.00 -1.23
CA MET A 97 -4.89 -8.44 -2.41
C MET A 97 -4.39 -7.29 -3.29
N LYS A 98 -5.05 -6.13 -3.29
CA LYS A 98 -4.58 -4.99 -4.07
C LYS A 98 -3.29 -4.37 -3.52
N VAL A 99 -2.98 -4.57 -2.23
CA VAL A 99 -1.82 -3.98 -1.55
C VAL A 99 -0.48 -4.39 -2.18
N PRO A 100 -0.17 -5.69 -2.39
CA PRO A 100 1.08 -6.08 -3.06
C PRO A 100 1.17 -5.57 -4.49
N ILE A 101 0.06 -5.51 -5.22
CA ILE A 101 0.03 -4.97 -6.59
C ILE A 101 0.36 -3.48 -6.56
N ALA A 102 -0.25 -2.71 -5.65
CA ALA A 102 0.06 -1.30 -5.46
C ALA A 102 1.54 -1.08 -5.11
N ALA A 103 2.08 -1.85 -4.17
CA ALA A 103 3.50 -1.80 -3.79
C ALA A 103 4.43 -2.08 -4.98
N PHE A 104 4.07 -3.05 -5.83
CA PHE A 104 4.82 -3.35 -7.05
C PHE A 104 4.75 -2.21 -8.09
N THR A 105 3.58 -1.59 -8.27
CA THR A 105 3.41 -0.40 -9.12
C THR A 105 4.29 0.77 -8.63
N PHE A 106 4.34 1.01 -7.32
CA PHE A 106 5.22 2.01 -6.70
C PHE A 106 6.69 1.74 -6.98
N TRP A 107 7.10 0.50 -6.83
CA TRP A 107 8.47 0.10 -7.13
C TRP A 107 8.85 0.36 -8.61
N ILE A 108 7.98 -0.03 -9.56
CA ILE A 108 8.19 0.23 -10.99
C ILE A 108 8.29 1.73 -11.26
N PHE A 109 7.37 2.51 -10.69
CA PHE A 109 7.36 3.95 -10.86
C PHE A 109 8.67 4.58 -10.42
N ARG A 110 9.17 4.25 -9.22
CA ARG A 110 10.42 4.83 -8.70
C ARG A 110 11.62 4.54 -9.60
N ILE A 111 11.76 3.30 -10.06
CA ILE A 111 12.87 2.92 -10.96
C ILE A 111 12.77 3.64 -12.30
N THR A 112 11.55 3.80 -12.80
CA THR A 112 11.29 4.36 -14.12
C THR A 112 10.92 5.84 -14.09
N GLU A 113 11.01 6.50 -12.93
CA GLU A 113 10.55 7.87 -12.69
C GLU A 113 11.17 8.83 -13.71
N LYS A 114 12.50 8.77 -13.88
CA LYS A 114 13.23 9.60 -14.84
C LYS A 114 12.72 9.43 -16.28
N LYS A 115 12.22 8.26 -16.65
CA LYS A 115 11.67 7.97 -17.98
C LYS A 115 10.23 8.46 -18.13
N LEU A 116 9.44 8.43 -17.05
CA LEU A 116 8.08 8.96 -17.01
C LEU A 116 8.06 10.50 -16.99
N MET A 117 9.02 11.12 -16.29
CA MET A 117 9.19 12.58 -16.27
C MET A 117 9.59 13.19 -17.62
N LYS A 118 9.94 12.37 -18.62
CA LYS A 118 10.13 12.84 -20.00
C LYS A 118 8.83 13.33 -20.64
N PHE A 119 7.70 12.82 -20.19
CA PHE A 119 6.39 13.28 -20.65
C PHE A 119 6.06 14.61 -19.97
N GLY A 120 6.04 15.71 -20.73
CA GLY A 120 5.84 17.06 -20.17
C GLY A 120 4.55 17.22 -19.35
N TRP A 121 3.45 16.62 -19.83
CA TRP A 121 2.17 16.62 -19.10
C TRP A 121 2.25 15.84 -17.77
N PHE A 122 2.99 14.72 -17.76
CA PHE A 122 3.18 13.89 -16.57
C PHE A 122 4.01 14.63 -15.53
N LYS A 123 5.12 15.24 -15.96
CA LYS A 123 5.99 16.06 -15.11
C LYS A 123 5.26 17.26 -14.51
N TRP A 124 4.46 17.96 -15.32
CA TRP A 124 3.65 19.09 -14.84
C TRP A 124 2.67 18.66 -13.75
N MET A 125 1.96 17.54 -13.97
CA MET A 125 1.02 16.97 -13.01
C MET A 125 1.71 16.58 -11.70
N TYR A 126 2.83 15.87 -11.81
CA TYR A 126 3.63 15.46 -10.65
C TYR A 126 4.06 16.66 -9.80
N ASN A 127 4.63 17.69 -10.44
CA ASN A 127 5.05 18.89 -9.74
C ASN A 127 3.88 19.66 -9.11
N LEU A 128 2.70 19.65 -9.73
CA LEU A 128 1.50 20.27 -9.13
C LEU A 128 1.10 19.53 -7.85
N LEU A 129 1.13 18.20 -7.87
CA LEU A 129 0.74 17.38 -6.74
C LEU A 129 1.75 17.44 -5.61
N MET A 130 3.04 17.37 -5.89
CA MET A 130 4.07 17.52 -4.86
C MET A 130 3.95 18.86 -4.14
N ARG A 131 3.71 19.95 -4.87
CA ARG A 131 3.43 21.26 -4.26
C ARG A 131 2.18 21.25 -3.38
N GLY A 132 1.11 20.57 -3.82
CA GLY A 132 -0.10 20.42 -3.01
C GLY A 132 0.15 19.63 -1.72
N ILE A 133 0.94 18.56 -1.80
CA ILE A 133 1.29 17.73 -0.64
C ILE A 133 2.23 18.49 0.30
N GLU A 134 3.23 19.18 -0.22
CA GLU A 134 4.10 20.07 0.56
C GLU A 134 3.28 21.14 1.27
N TRP A 135 2.31 21.75 0.57
CA TRP A 135 1.41 22.72 1.18
C TRP A 135 0.60 22.11 2.34
N ILE A 136 0.02 20.91 2.15
CA ILE A 136 -0.69 20.18 3.22
C ILE A 136 0.26 19.86 4.38
N LYS A 137 1.45 19.32 4.09
CA LYS A 137 2.47 18.95 5.09
C LYS A 137 2.96 20.17 5.88
N SER A 138 3.00 21.34 5.25
CA SER A 138 3.39 22.61 5.88
C SER A 138 2.28 23.23 6.75
N SER A 139 1.04 22.73 6.65
CA SER A 139 -0.06 23.24 7.48
C SER A 139 0.12 22.85 8.95
N ASP A 140 -0.21 23.78 9.85
CA ASP A 140 -0.16 23.56 11.30
C ASP A 140 -1.04 22.39 11.73
N ILE A 141 -2.16 22.17 11.02
CA ILE A 141 -3.10 21.07 11.28
C ILE A 141 -2.43 19.72 11.04
N TYR A 142 -1.67 19.58 9.94
CA TYR A 142 -0.93 18.36 9.65
C TYR A 142 0.15 18.10 10.70
N ILE A 143 0.96 19.12 11.01
CA ILE A 143 2.06 19.04 12.00
C ILE A 143 1.51 18.64 13.38
N TYR A 144 0.43 19.28 13.83
CA TYR A 144 -0.23 18.96 15.08
C TYR A 144 -0.75 17.51 15.11
N THR A 145 -1.38 17.07 14.02
CA THR A 145 -1.94 15.71 13.91
C THR A 145 -0.86 14.65 13.97
N VAL A 146 0.25 14.82 13.24
CA VAL A 146 1.39 13.89 13.26
C VAL A 146 1.98 13.80 14.67
N LYS A 147 2.24 14.94 15.32
CA LYS A 147 2.76 14.98 16.69
C LYS A 147 1.84 14.27 17.69
N ARG A 148 0.53 14.43 17.54
CA ARG A 148 -0.46 13.73 18.38
C ARG A 148 -0.46 12.22 18.12
N MET A 149 -0.31 11.79 16.87
CA MET A 149 -0.19 10.37 16.54
C MET A 149 1.06 9.72 17.12
N GLU A 150 2.20 10.42 17.16
CA GLU A 150 3.42 9.91 17.79
C GLU A 150 3.23 9.66 19.29
N VAL A 151 2.61 10.61 20.00
CA VAL A 151 2.28 10.48 21.42
C VAL A 151 1.30 9.32 21.67
N LEU A 152 0.30 9.16 20.81
CA LEU A 152 -0.64 8.04 20.89
C LEU A 152 0.06 6.70 20.63
N LYS A 153 0.94 6.62 19.63
CA LYS A 153 1.72 5.42 19.32
C LYS A 153 2.63 5.02 20.48
N ALA A 154 3.28 5.99 21.12
CA ALA A 154 4.07 5.76 22.32
C ALA A 154 3.20 5.24 23.49
N SER A 155 2.04 5.86 23.71
CA SER A 155 1.08 5.46 24.76
C SER A 155 0.52 4.05 24.53
N ILE A 156 0.22 3.69 23.28
CA ILE A 156 -0.24 2.35 22.90
C ILE A 156 0.88 1.33 23.13
N LYS A 157 2.12 1.65 22.73
CA LYS A 157 3.28 0.75 22.91
C LYS A 157 3.55 0.47 24.39
N GLU A 158 3.47 1.50 25.23
CA GLU A 158 3.58 1.38 26.70
C GLU A 158 2.45 0.51 27.28
N LYS A 159 1.19 0.79 26.91
CA LYS A 159 0.04 -0.04 27.34
C LYS A 159 0.16 -1.49 26.86
N PHE A 160 0.61 -1.71 25.63
CA PHE A 160 0.81 -3.05 25.07
C PHE A 160 1.94 -3.79 25.80
N LYS A 161 3.03 -3.10 26.15
CA LYS A 161 4.12 -3.66 26.96
C LYS A 161 3.64 -4.02 28.37
N GLY A 162 2.84 -3.15 29.00
CA GLY A 162 2.21 -3.41 30.29
C GLY A 162 1.23 -4.59 30.25
N LEU A 163 0.40 -4.69 29.20
CA LEU A 163 -0.49 -5.85 28.97
C LEU A 163 0.31 -7.12 28.71
N LYS A 164 1.37 -7.07 27.91
CA LYS A 164 2.25 -8.21 27.66
C LYS A 164 2.91 -8.68 28.95
N ILE A 165 3.39 -7.79 29.80
CA ILE A 165 3.97 -8.17 31.11
C ILE A 165 2.88 -8.75 32.02
N LYS A 166 1.69 -8.13 32.08
CA LYS A 166 0.59 -8.58 32.94
C LYS A 166 0.03 -9.94 32.53
N TYR A 167 -0.16 -10.20 31.23
CA TYR A 167 -0.82 -11.41 30.73
C TYR A 167 0.13 -12.48 30.17
N PHE A 168 1.29 -12.09 29.64
CA PHE A 168 2.29 -13.01 29.05
C PHE A 168 3.53 -13.26 29.93
N ALA A 169 3.64 -12.69 31.13
CA ALA A 169 4.61 -13.18 32.11
C ALA A 169 4.28 -14.64 32.46
N ASN A 170 5.32 -15.49 32.46
CA ASN A 170 5.29 -16.96 32.55
C ASN A 170 4.62 -17.55 33.83
N ARG A 171 3.97 -16.73 34.66
CA ARG A 171 3.30 -17.11 35.91
C ARG A 171 1.79 -16.79 35.96
N ASN A 172 1.18 -16.24 34.91
CA ASN A 172 -0.24 -15.84 34.99
C ASN A 172 -1.21 -17.00 34.67
N SER A 173 -2.36 -17.02 35.35
CA SER A 173 -3.39 -18.06 35.27
C SER A 173 -3.94 -18.27 33.85
N PHE A 174 -3.91 -17.22 33.03
CA PHE A 174 -4.36 -17.25 31.64
C PHE A 174 -3.49 -18.15 30.74
N ILE A 175 -2.16 -18.03 30.80
CA ILE A 175 -1.25 -18.90 30.03
C ILE A 175 -1.35 -20.34 30.53
N LEU A 176 -1.50 -20.55 31.84
CA LEU A 176 -1.72 -21.89 32.39
C LEU A 176 -3.03 -22.50 31.89
N LYS A 177 -4.11 -21.72 31.80
CA LYS A 177 -5.40 -22.15 31.22
C LYS A 177 -5.29 -22.47 29.73
N ILE A 178 -4.58 -21.65 28.94
CA ILE A 178 -4.36 -21.94 27.52
C ILE A 178 -3.51 -23.20 27.36
N LYS A 179 -2.45 -23.35 28.16
CA LYS A 179 -1.56 -24.52 28.11
C LYS A 179 -2.30 -25.79 28.54
N SER A 180 -3.17 -25.71 29.55
CA SER A 180 -4.00 -26.86 29.96
C SER A 180 -5.04 -27.22 28.89
N LEU A 181 -5.67 -26.24 28.24
CA LEU A 181 -6.57 -26.46 27.11
C LEU A 181 -5.83 -27.12 25.93
N TYR A 182 -4.65 -26.61 25.56
CA TYR A 182 -3.81 -27.21 24.52
C TYR A 182 -3.43 -28.65 24.85
N LEU A 183 -3.04 -28.94 26.09
CA LEU A 183 -2.70 -30.29 26.54
C LEU A 183 -3.91 -31.23 26.54
N SER A 184 -5.10 -30.76 26.95
CA SER A 184 -6.34 -31.53 26.91
C SER A 184 -6.76 -31.87 25.48
N ILE A 185 -6.63 -30.92 24.55
CA ILE A 185 -6.88 -31.16 23.12
C ILE A 185 -5.86 -32.15 22.56
N LYS A 186 -4.57 -31.96 22.85
CA LYS A 186 -3.49 -32.84 22.38
C LYS A 186 -3.65 -34.28 22.90
N LYS A 187 -4.04 -34.46 24.17
CA LYS A 187 -4.36 -35.78 24.74
C LYS A 187 -5.57 -36.40 24.05
N SER A 188 -6.62 -35.62 23.79
CA SER A 188 -7.82 -36.12 23.13
C SER A 188 -7.55 -36.57 21.69
N ILE A 189 -6.65 -35.90 20.98
CA ILE A 189 -6.19 -36.29 19.63
C ILE A 189 -5.34 -37.56 19.70
N LYS A 190 -4.42 -37.66 20.67
CA LYS A 190 -3.52 -38.83 20.82
C LYS A 190 -4.21 -40.09 21.32
N LYS A 191 -5.44 -39.98 21.86
CA LYS A 191 -6.26 -41.11 22.35
C LYS A 191 -7.21 -41.65 21.27
N LYS A 192 -7.27 -41.00 20.10
CA LYS A 192 -8.11 -41.34 18.94
C LYS A 192 -7.31 -41.94 17.77
N LEU A 193 -6.00 -42.09 17.94
CA LEU A 193 -5.03 -42.85 17.12
C LEU A 193 -4.63 -44.08 17.92
#